data_AF-A0A958G1Q5-F1
#
_entry.id   AF-A0A958G1Q5-F1
#
_cell.length_a   1.000
_cell.length_b   1.000
_cell.length_c   1.000
_cell.angle_alpha   90.00
_cell.angle_beta   90.00
_cell.angle_gamma   90.00
#
_symmetry.space_group_name_H-M   'P 1'
#
loop_
_entity.id
_entity.type
_entity.pdbx_description
1 polymer ?
#
loop_
_entity_poly.entity_id
_entity_poly.type
_entity_poly.pdbx_seq_one_letter_code
_entity_poly.pdbx_strand_id
1 'polypeptide(L)'
;PIDTLAPPSADGSPALLARSVYHYTLPVERGAVVVIWQNDWPVSSERVLHGETKSYPIPLAYGRNRIRVGVWNETQQLVYQDYFEVSYRHPVREARRQPVLRGDPARRRVALTFDGGASDAGAREILAILEAKKVTATVFLTGQFVERYPDLVQQLLAAGHEVGNHTYNHPHLTTYAENGRHDLAPGVDRAYVQRQLLRTDSLFRALTGKAMVPYWRAAYGEYNQEIIDWAAEAGYQHIGWTRGFDTFDWVNDPAAPLYKTPQAVYAHILGKDNPQSDLNGAIVLMHLASERKNGDQLYTILPELIDDLHNRGFETVTVTRLLAPPE
;
A
#
# COMPACT_ATOMS: atom_id res chain seq x y z
N PRO A 1 15.52 26.35 11.32
CA PRO A 1 15.18 25.54 12.51
C PRO A 1 14.03 24.60 12.17
N ILE A 2 14.34 23.31 12.04
CA ILE A 2 13.33 22.27 11.82
C ILE A 2 12.67 22.05 13.18
N ASP A 3 11.47 22.61 13.38
CA ASP A 3 10.71 22.40 14.60
C ASP A 3 10.14 20.97 14.57
N THR A 4 10.89 20.06 15.17
CA THR A 4 10.36 18.79 15.64
C THR A 4 9.64 19.05 16.95
N LEU A 5 8.31 19.06 16.95
CA LEU A 5 7.43 18.55 18.02
C LEU A 5 5.98 18.95 17.70
N ALA A 6 5.11 17.95 17.53
CA ALA A 6 3.69 18.12 17.81
C ALA A 6 3.26 16.96 18.73
N PRO A 7 2.66 17.23 19.90
CA PRO A 7 2.05 16.20 20.74
C PRO A 7 0.73 15.73 20.09
N PRO A 8 0.19 14.55 20.48
CA PRO A 8 -1.08 14.05 19.95
C PRO A 8 -2.25 14.98 20.33
N SER A 9 -3.17 15.22 19.39
CA SER A 9 -4.41 15.95 19.64
C SER A 9 -5.37 15.11 20.50
N ALA A 10 -6.10 15.79 21.38
CA ALA A 10 -6.98 15.20 22.39
C ALA A 10 -8.30 14.60 21.83
N ASP A 11 -8.44 14.48 20.51
CA ASP A 11 -9.67 14.07 19.82
C ASP A 11 -9.63 12.65 19.23
N GLY A 12 -8.56 11.87 19.47
CA GLY A 12 -8.49 10.47 19.02
C GLY A 12 -8.34 10.30 17.50
N SER A 13 -8.06 11.37 16.76
CA SER A 13 -7.65 11.31 15.36
C SER A 13 -6.25 10.68 15.26
N PRO A 14 -6.04 9.57 14.50
CA PRO A 14 -4.74 8.93 14.41
C PRO A 14 -3.69 9.93 13.89
N ALA A 15 -2.65 10.14 14.70
CA ALA A 15 -1.50 10.95 14.37
C ALA A 15 -1.02 10.63 12.95
N LEU A 16 -1.01 11.67 12.11
CA LEU A 16 -0.33 11.71 10.83
C LEU A 16 0.97 10.88 10.92
N LEU A 17 1.11 9.85 10.08
CA LEU A 17 2.45 9.45 9.67
C LEU A 17 3.08 10.72 9.09
N ALA A 18 3.98 11.33 9.87
CA ALA A 18 4.49 12.66 9.67
C ALA A 18 5.12 12.79 8.28
N ARG A 19 4.32 13.21 7.30
CA ARG A 19 4.84 13.86 6.10
C ARG A 19 5.47 15.13 6.63
N SER A 20 6.78 15.27 6.51
CA SER A 20 7.41 16.55 6.86
C SER A 20 6.87 17.59 5.90
N VAL A 21 6.04 18.49 6.42
CA VAL A 21 5.49 19.59 5.66
C VAL A 21 6.49 20.73 5.74
N TYR A 22 6.94 21.21 4.59
CA TYR A 22 7.68 22.46 4.54
C TYR A 22 6.69 23.61 4.41
N HIS A 23 6.69 24.53 5.37
CA HIS A 23 5.83 25.69 5.34
C HIS A 23 6.54 26.84 4.62
N TYR A 24 6.12 27.13 3.39
CA TYR A 24 6.65 28.25 2.62
C TYR A 24 5.77 29.49 2.82
N THR A 25 6.34 30.55 3.36
CA THR A 25 5.58 31.76 3.72
C THR A 25 6.04 32.94 2.87
N LEU A 26 5.08 33.66 2.27
CA LEU A 26 5.34 34.86 1.49
C LEU A 26 4.17 35.85 1.56
N PRO A 27 4.42 37.15 1.43
CA PRO A 27 3.37 38.15 1.21
C PRO A 27 2.76 37.99 -0.19
N VAL A 28 1.44 38.04 -0.26
CA VAL A 28 0.69 37.96 -1.52
C VAL A 28 -0.40 39.02 -1.59
N GLU A 29 -0.63 39.56 -2.78
CA GLU A 29 -1.71 40.52 -3.03
C GLU A 29 -3.04 39.81 -3.28
N ARG A 30 -4.14 40.52 -3.00
CA ARG A 30 -5.48 40.06 -3.35
C ARG A 30 -5.57 39.82 -4.87
N GLY A 31 -6.19 38.72 -5.25
CA GLY A 31 -6.41 38.36 -6.65
C GLY A 31 -5.23 37.64 -7.30
N ALA A 32 -4.06 37.60 -6.64
CA ALA A 32 -2.92 36.85 -7.13
C ALA A 32 -3.21 35.35 -7.18
N VAL A 33 -2.60 34.66 -8.13
CA VAL A 33 -2.60 33.19 -8.22
C VAL A 33 -1.22 32.69 -7.85
N VAL A 34 -1.14 31.89 -6.79
CA VAL A 34 0.07 31.20 -6.36
C VAL A 34 0.02 29.77 -6.86
N VAL A 35 1.09 29.33 -7.53
CA VAL A 35 1.24 27.94 -7.95
C VAL A 35 2.57 27.42 -7.42
N ILE A 36 2.54 26.23 -6.85
CA ILE A 36 3.71 25.55 -6.29
C ILE A 36 3.92 24.26 -7.08
N TRP A 37 5.15 24.07 -7.54
CA TRP A 37 5.60 22.82 -8.14
C TRP A 37 6.58 22.11 -7.22
N GLN A 38 6.50 20.78 -7.21
CA GLN A 38 7.48 19.89 -6.61
C GLN A 38 7.93 18.88 -7.65
N ASN A 39 9.25 18.81 -7.89
CA ASN A 39 9.86 17.91 -8.88
C ASN A 39 9.15 18.00 -10.24
N ASP A 40 8.94 19.23 -10.72
CA ASP A 40 8.28 19.59 -11.99
C ASP A 40 6.75 19.37 -12.05
N TRP A 41 6.12 18.87 -10.98
CA TRP A 41 4.68 18.67 -10.90
C TRP A 41 3.98 19.76 -10.07
N PRO A 42 2.87 20.35 -10.53
CA PRO A 42 2.09 21.27 -9.71
C PRO A 42 1.47 20.51 -8.53
N VAL A 43 1.75 20.96 -7.30
CA VAL A 43 1.24 20.36 -6.05
C VAL A 43 0.24 21.27 -5.34
N SER A 44 0.21 22.55 -5.68
CA SER A 44 -0.79 23.50 -5.17
C SER A 44 -1.02 24.61 -6.19
N SER A 45 -2.26 25.07 -6.28
CA SER A 45 -2.67 26.25 -7.03
C SER A 45 -3.78 26.94 -6.26
N GLU A 46 -3.58 28.20 -5.92
CA GLU A 46 -4.52 28.96 -5.10
C GLU A 46 -4.67 30.39 -5.63
N ARG A 47 -5.92 30.86 -5.74
CA ARG A 47 -6.23 32.28 -5.89
C ARG A 47 -6.42 32.94 -4.54
N VAL A 48 -5.64 33.98 -4.27
CA VAL A 48 -5.61 34.72 -3.02
C VAL A 48 -6.83 35.63 -2.91
N LEU A 49 -7.64 35.46 -1.88
CA LEU A 49 -8.89 36.22 -1.69
C LEU A 49 -8.67 37.56 -0.95
N HIS A 50 -7.65 37.62 -0.08
CA HIS A 50 -7.27 38.78 0.71
C HIS A 50 -5.75 38.94 0.69
N GLY A 51 -5.27 40.17 0.57
CA GLY A 51 -3.82 40.43 0.56
C GLY A 51 -3.25 40.29 1.96
N GLU A 52 -2.40 39.29 2.18
CA GLU A 52 -1.78 39.00 3.47
C GLU A 52 -0.49 38.17 3.30
N THR A 53 0.27 38.00 4.39
CA THR A 53 1.33 37.00 4.43
C THR A 53 0.71 35.64 4.65
N LYS A 54 0.92 34.72 3.69
CA LYS A 54 0.30 33.41 3.70
C LYS A 54 1.34 32.30 3.75
N SER A 55 1.06 31.29 4.57
CA SER A 55 1.86 30.07 4.67
C SER A 55 1.23 28.98 3.79
N TYR A 56 2.03 28.44 2.88
CA TYR A 56 1.67 27.35 1.99
C TYR A 56 2.34 26.06 2.48
N PRO A 57 1.55 25.06 2.93
CA PRO A 57 2.10 23.76 3.30
C PRO A 57 2.52 22.99 2.05
N ILE A 58 3.78 22.61 1.98
CA ILE A 58 4.37 21.84 0.88
C ILE A 58 4.72 20.45 1.41
N PRO A 59 3.97 19.40 1.05
CA PRO A 59 4.32 18.03 1.45
C PRO A 59 5.67 17.65 0.86
N LEU A 60 6.64 17.25 1.69
CA LEU A 60 7.94 16.79 1.19
C LEU A 60 7.89 15.29 0.85
N ALA A 61 8.33 14.94 -0.36
CA ALA A 61 8.68 13.58 -0.73
C ALA A 61 10.04 13.20 -0.10
N TYR A 62 10.30 11.91 0.12
CA TYR A 62 11.61 11.49 0.60
C TYR A 62 12.71 11.85 -0.41
N GLY A 63 13.89 12.18 0.11
CA GLY A 63 15.04 12.58 -0.67
C GLY A 63 14.97 14.05 -1.01
N ARG A 64 15.45 14.38 -2.21
CA ARG A 64 15.58 15.77 -2.66
C ARG A 64 14.27 16.24 -3.30
N ASN A 65 13.72 17.34 -2.79
CA ASN A 65 12.53 17.98 -3.32
C ASN A 65 12.93 19.29 -3.99
N ARG A 66 12.75 19.39 -5.30
CA ARG A 66 12.91 20.65 -6.05
C ARG A 66 11.60 21.40 -6.00
N ILE A 67 11.57 22.51 -5.31
CA ILE A 67 10.39 23.33 -5.13
C ILE A 67 10.51 24.57 -6.00
N ARG A 68 9.46 24.84 -6.77
CA ARG A 68 9.31 26.10 -7.50
C ARG A 68 8.00 26.75 -7.06
N VAL A 69 8.05 28.04 -6.75
CA VAL A 69 6.87 28.84 -6.43
C VAL A 69 6.77 29.93 -7.48
N GLY A 70 5.56 30.16 -8.00
CA GLY A 70 5.29 31.29 -8.89
C GLY A 70 4.03 32.01 -8.42
N VAL A 71 4.03 33.34 -8.55
CA VAL A 71 2.88 34.19 -8.24
C VAL A 71 2.57 35.04 -9.46
N TRP A 72 1.33 34.94 -9.93
CA TRP A 72 0.80 35.77 -11.00
C TRP A 72 -0.18 36.78 -10.44
N ASN A 73 -0.12 38.02 -10.89
CA ASN A 73 -1.13 39.03 -10.55
C ASN A 73 -2.45 38.77 -11.32
N GLU A 74 -3.46 39.62 -11.10
CA GLU A 74 -4.77 39.50 -11.76
C GLU A 74 -4.70 39.60 -13.30
N THR A 75 -3.68 40.27 -13.84
CA THR A 75 -3.45 40.39 -15.29
C THR A 75 -2.62 39.23 -15.86
N GLN A 76 -2.44 38.15 -15.09
CA GLN A 76 -1.67 36.95 -15.46
C GLN A 76 -0.19 37.23 -15.75
N GLN A 77 0.38 38.30 -15.19
CA GLN A 77 1.81 38.58 -15.24
C GLN A 77 2.49 37.93 -14.04
N LEU A 78 3.60 37.22 -14.28
CA LEU A 78 4.44 36.67 -13.21
C LEU A 78 5.12 37.82 -12.47
N VAL A 79 4.77 37.99 -11.19
CA VAL A 79 5.29 39.06 -10.32
C VAL A 79 6.30 38.56 -9.29
N TYR A 80 6.30 37.25 -9.02
CA TYR A 80 7.26 36.62 -8.10
C TYR A 80 7.55 35.19 -8.51
N GLN A 81 8.80 34.78 -8.36
CA GLN A 81 9.19 33.37 -8.46
C GLN A 81 10.27 33.04 -7.43
N ASP A 82 10.24 31.81 -6.93
CA ASP A 82 11.31 31.24 -6.11
C ASP A 82 11.61 29.79 -6.52
N TYR A 83 12.85 29.37 -6.29
CA TYR A 83 13.33 28.02 -6.54
C TYR A 83 14.29 27.57 -5.45
N PHE A 84 13.98 26.46 -4.79
CA PHE A 84 14.83 25.91 -3.73
C PHE A 84 14.75 24.39 -3.65
N GLU A 85 15.75 23.77 -3.03
CA GLU A 85 15.76 22.33 -2.77
C GLU A 85 15.59 22.06 -1.27
N VAL A 86 14.65 21.19 -0.91
CA VAL A 86 14.49 20.68 0.46
C VAL A 86 14.78 19.19 0.46
N SER A 87 15.81 18.78 1.18
CA SER A 87 16.07 17.36 1.41
C SER A 87 15.26 16.88 2.61
N TYR A 88 14.32 15.97 2.38
CA TYR A 88 13.60 15.29 3.45
C TYR A 88 14.12 13.87 3.58
N ARG A 89 14.41 13.45 4.81
CA ARG A 89 14.54 12.04 5.13
C ARG A 89 13.47 11.72 6.15
N HIS A 90 12.59 10.79 5.82
CA HIS A 90 11.74 10.18 6.84
C HIS A 90 12.68 9.60 7.91
N PRO A 91 12.34 9.66 9.21
CA PRO A 91 12.96 8.76 10.17
C PRO A 91 12.54 7.34 9.78
N VAL A 92 13.23 6.77 8.80
CA VAL A 92 13.02 5.40 8.36
C VAL A 92 13.54 4.57 9.51
N ARG A 93 12.64 3.88 10.22
CA ARG A 93 13.07 2.85 11.16
C ARG A 93 13.83 1.81 10.34
N GLU A 94 15.06 1.48 10.71
CA GLU A 94 15.86 0.37 10.13
C GLU A 94 14.97 -0.86 9.84
N ALA A 95 14.03 -1.17 10.74
CA ALA A 95 13.04 -2.22 10.57
C ALA A 95 12.29 -2.21 9.21
N ARG A 96 12.00 -1.04 8.63
CA ARG A 96 11.30 -0.92 7.33
C ARG A 96 12.12 -1.36 6.12
N ARG A 97 13.44 -1.49 6.28
CA ARG A 97 14.36 -1.93 5.22
C ARG A 97 14.48 -3.45 5.11
N GLN A 98 13.82 -4.19 5.99
CA GLN A 98 13.79 -5.65 5.97
C GLN A 98 12.42 -6.13 5.50
N PRO A 99 12.31 -6.99 4.47
CA PRO A 99 11.03 -7.59 4.09
C PRO A 99 10.40 -8.38 5.24
N VAL A 100 9.10 -8.20 5.47
CA VAL A 100 8.35 -9.02 6.43
C VAL A 100 7.63 -10.12 5.65
N LEU A 101 8.02 -11.36 5.91
CA LEU A 101 7.45 -12.56 5.27
C LEU A 101 6.56 -13.38 6.22
N ARG A 102 6.72 -13.17 7.53
CA ARG A 102 6.00 -13.87 8.60
C ARG A 102 5.94 -12.97 9.83
N GLY A 103 4.89 -13.11 10.63
CA GLY A 103 4.84 -12.63 12.00
C GLY A 103 5.62 -13.52 12.97
N ASP A 104 5.26 -13.44 14.25
CA ASP A 104 5.88 -14.22 15.32
C ASP A 104 5.50 -15.72 15.22
N PRO A 105 6.46 -16.64 15.00
CA PRO A 105 6.20 -18.08 14.91
C PRO A 105 5.82 -18.72 16.26
N ALA A 106 5.93 -18.00 17.38
CA ALA A 106 5.40 -18.45 18.67
C ALA A 106 3.89 -18.21 18.82
N ARG A 107 3.27 -17.43 17.92
CA ARG A 107 1.86 -17.03 17.99
C ARG A 107 1.01 -17.79 16.98
N ARG A 108 -0.10 -18.35 17.45
CA ARG A 108 -1.13 -19.00 16.61
C ARG A 108 -2.01 -17.96 15.91
N ARG A 109 -1.37 -17.09 15.12
CA ARG A 109 -2.03 -16.07 14.29
C ARG A 109 -1.73 -16.33 12.83
N VAL A 110 -2.72 -16.10 11.97
CA VAL A 110 -2.59 -16.21 10.51
C VAL A 110 -3.17 -14.95 9.87
N ALA A 111 -2.41 -14.31 8.99
CA ALA A 111 -2.94 -13.25 8.14
C ALA A 111 -3.34 -13.81 6.79
N LEU A 112 -4.65 -13.84 6.55
CA LEU A 112 -5.22 -14.04 5.22
C LEU A 112 -5.15 -12.71 4.48
N THR A 113 -4.36 -12.63 3.40
CA THR A 113 -4.14 -11.39 2.65
C THR A 113 -4.56 -11.53 1.20
N PHE A 114 -5.05 -10.44 0.62
CA PHE A 114 -5.57 -10.43 -0.74
C PHE A 114 -4.95 -9.30 -1.57
N ASP A 115 -4.48 -9.61 -2.77
CA ASP A 115 -4.00 -8.60 -3.72
C ASP A 115 -5.11 -8.23 -4.72
N GLY A 116 -5.32 -6.93 -4.93
CA GLY A 116 -6.33 -6.36 -5.82
C GLY A 116 -5.72 -5.53 -6.95
N GLY A 117 -5.88 -5.99 -8.18
CA GLY A 117 -5.25 -5.44 -9.38
C GLY A 117 -6.24 -4.90 -10.43
N ALA A 118 -6.34 -5.58 -11.57
CA ALA A 118 -7.11 -5.08 -12.72
C ALA A 118 -8.63 -5.39 -12.68
N SER A 119 -9.06 -6.32 -11.83
CA SER A 119 -10.41 -6.88 -11.79
C SER A 119 -10.90 -7.04 -10.35
N ASP A 120 -12.22 -6.97 -10.15
CA ASP A 120 -12.94 -7.24 -8.90
C ASP A 120 -13.67 -8.59 -8.91
N ALA A 121 -13.41 -9.45 -9.91
CA ALA A 121 -14.09 -10.73 -10.13
C ALA A 121 -13.82 -11.77 -9.02
N GLY A 122 -14.57 -11.68 -7.92
CA GLY A 122 -14.47 -12.49 -6.71
C GLY A 122 -14.50 -11.67 -5.43
N ALA A 123 -14.30 -10.35 -5.52
CA ALA A 123 -14.17 -9.49 -4.36
C ALA A 123 -15.46 -9.43 -3.51
N ARG A 124 -16.64 -9.42 -4.15
CA ARG A 124 -17.93 -9.41 -3.44
C ARG A 124 -18.18 -10.71 -2.69
N GLU A 125 -17.89 -11.84 -3.32
CA GLU A 125 -18.02 -13.17 -2.71
C GLU A 125 -17.05 -13.32 -1.53
N ILE A 126 -15.78 -12.92 -1.72
CA ILE A 126 -14.77 -12.90 -0.65
C ILE A 126 -15.25 -12.03 0.51
N LEU A 127 -15.71 -10.80 0.25
CA LEU A 127 -16.20 -9.90 1.30
C LEU A 127 -17.37 -10.47 2.07
N ALA A 128 -18.36 -11.05 1.38
CA ALA A 128 -19.51 -11.67 2.02
C ALA A 128 -19.09 -12.86 2.91
N ILE A 129 -18.11 -13.66 2.48
CA ILE A 129 -17.57 -14.76 3.27
C ILE A 129 -16.84 -14.22 4.51
N LEU A 130 -15.96 -13.22 4.34
CA LEU A 130 -15.22 -12.63 5.45
C LEU A 130 -16.15 -12.01 6.50
N GLU A 131 -17.20 -11.31 6.06
CA GLU A 131 -18.24 -10.76 6.93
C GLU A 131 -18.98 -11.87 7.69
N ALA A 132 -19.46 -12.90 6.98
CA ALA A 132 -20.17 -14.02 7.60
C ALA A 132 -19.31 -14.76 8.62
N LYS A 133 -17.99 -14.84 8.38
CA LYS A 133 -17.01 -15.44 9.28
C LYS A 133 -16.45 -14.47 10.34
N LYS A 134 -16.86 -13.19 10.33
CA LYS A 134 -16.36 -12.13 11.21
C LYS A 134 -14.83 -11.99 11.19
N VAL A 135 -14.25 -12.13 10.00
CA VAL A 135 -12.80 -12.04 9.78
C VAL A 135 -12.45 -10.72 9.11
N THR A 136 -11.48 -10.00 9.66
CA THR A 136 -10.86 -8.85 8.99
C THR A 136 -9.54 -9.26 8.36
N ALA A 137 -9.39 -9.06 7.06
CA ALA A 137 -8.17 -9.31 6.30
C ALA A 137 -7.39 -8.02 5.99
N THR A 138 -6.16 -8.20 5.50
CA THR A 138 -5.38 -7.12 4.85
C THR A 138 -5.45 -7.27 3.35
N VAL A 139 -5.78 -6.19 2.65
CA VAL A 139 -5.93 -6.15 1.21
C VAL A 139 -4.91 -5.17 0.63
N PHE A 140 -4.06 -5.61 -0.30
CA PHE A 140 -3.11 -4.75 -1.00
C PHE A 140 -3.70 -4.33 -2.34
N LEU A 141 -3.97 -3.04 -2.50
CA LEU A 141 -4.66 -2.52 -3.70
C LEU A 141 -3.72 -1.72 -4.59
N THR A 142 -3.82 -1.96 -5.89
CA THR A 142 -3.21 -1.09 -6.90
C THR A 142 -3.97 0.25 -6.97
N GLY A 143 -3.29 1.31 -7.37
CA GLY A 143 -3.95 2.60 -7.61
C GLY A 143 -4.99 2.54 -8.73
N GLN A 144 -4.76 1.73 -9.77
CA GLN A 144 -5.75 1.46 -10.81
C GLN A 144 -7.02 0.78 -10.26
N PHE A 145 -6.88 -0.15 -9.31
CA PHE A 145 -8.03 -0.76 -8.64
C PHE A 145 -8.85 0.30 -7.89
N VAL A 146 -8.16 1.18 -7.16
CA VAL A 146 -8.80 2.27 -6.40
C VAL A 146 -9.59 3.21 -7.31
N GLU A 147 -9.04 3.58 -8.47
CA GLU A 147 -9.73 4.43 -9.46
C GLU A 147 -10.93 3.73 -10.10
N ARG A 148 -10.82 2.43 -10.39
CA ARG A 148 -11.85 1.66 -11.11
C ARG A 148 -13.00 1.21 -10.22
N TYR A 149 -12.73 0.90 -8.95
CA TYR A 149 -13.70 0.29 -8.03
C TYR A 149 -13.87 1.08 -6.72
N PRO A 150 -14.20 2.39 -6.77
CA PRO A 150 -14.24 3.23 -5.58
C PRO A 150 -15.24 2.75 -4.52
N ASP A 151 -16.41 2.26 -4.93
CA ASP A 151 -17.44 1.75 -4.02
C ASP A 151 -16.97 0.51 -3.24
N LEU A 152 -16.23 -0.36 -3.91
CA LEU A 152 -15.68 -1.57 -3.30
C LEU A 152 -14.59 -1.23 -2.28
N VAL A 153 -13.76 -0.23 -2.57
CA VAL A 153 -12.76 0.28 -1.62
C VAL A 153 -13.42 0.85 -0.36
N GLN A 154 -14.52 1.59 -0.51
CA GLN A 154 -15.28 2.10 0.63
C GLN A 154 -15.91 0.95 1.44
N GLN A 155 -16.44 -0.07 0.77
CA GLN A 155 -16.97 -1.27 1.43
C GLN A 155 -15.89 -2.01 2.22
N LEU A 156 -14.69 -2.19 1.66
CA LEU A 156 -13.56 -2.81 2.36
C LEU A 156 -13.26 -2.08 3.68
N LEU A 157 -13.21 -0.75 3.64
CA LEU A 157 -12.96 0.08 4.82
C LEU A 157 -14.12 0.05 5.83
N ALA A 158 -15.35 0.08 5.36
CA ALA A 158 -16.53 0.03 6.20
C ALA A 158 -16.64 -1.32 6.94
N ALA A 159 -16.22 -2.41 6.30
CA ALA A 159 -16.13 -3.74 6.87
C ALA A 159 -14.93 -3.93 7.83
N GLY A 160 -14.09 -2.90 8.01
CA GLY A 160 -12.95 -2.92 8.93
C GLY A 160 -11.71 -3.65 8.38
N HIS A 161 -11.66 -3.93 7.09
CA HIS A 161 -10.46 -4.48 6.46
C HIS A 161 -9.32 -3.45 6.44
N GLU A 162 -8.10 -3.96 6.55
CA GLU A 162 -6.89 -3.16 6.42
C GLU A 162 -6.52 -3.01 4.93
N VAL A 163 -6.17 -1.81 4.48
CA VAL A 163 -5.77 -1.57 3.08
C VAL A 163 -4.32 -1.11 2.99
N GLY A 164 -3.49 -1.94 2.35
CA GLY A 164 -2.09 -1.65 2.01
C GLY A 164 -1.89 -1.31 0.54
N ASN A 165 -0.67 -0.89 0.20
CA ASN A 165 -0.31 -0.40 -1.13
C ASN A 165 0.23 -1.51 -2.04
N HIS A 166 -0.28 -1.63 -3.27
CA HIS A 166 0.21 -2.61 -4.25
C HIS A 166 0.73 -1.95 -5.53
N THR A 167 1.43 -0.81 -5.41
CA THR A 167 1.86 0.06 -6.52
C THR A 167 0.68 0.71 -7.27
N TYR A 168 0.92 1.51 -8.31
CA TYR A 168 -0.16 2.17 -9.05
C TYR A 168 -0.67 1.30 -10.19
N ASN A 169 0.22 0.84 -11.08
CA ASN A 169 -0.14 0.09 -12.30
C ASN A 169 0.41 -1.34 -12.35
N HIS A 170 0.78 -1.92 -11.21
CA HIS A 170 1.27 -3.29 -11.09
C HIS A 170 2.46 -3.61 -12.03
N PRO A 171 3.57 -2.83 -12.01
CA PRO A 171 4.69 -3.00 -12.93
C PRO A 171 5.60 -4.16 -12.52
N HIS A 172 6.27 -4.77 -13.50
CA HIS A 172 7.49 -5.53 -13.24
C HIS A 172 8.59 -4.57 -12.77
N LEU A 173 9.04 -4.73 -11.54
CA LEU A 173 10.10 -3.88 -10.96
C LEU A 173 11.50 -4.45 -11.24
N THR A 174 11.55 -5.73 -11.60
CA THR A 174 12.79 -6.45 -11.87
C THR A 174 12.73 -7.19 -13.20
N THR A 175 13.86 -7.73 -13.64
CA THR A 175 13.94 -8.58 -14.85
C THR A 175 13.52 -10.03 -14.58
N TYR A 176 12.86 -10.33 -13.45
CA TYR A 176 12.55 -11.68 -13.02
C TYR A 176 11.65 -12.41 -14.02
N ALA A 177 10.62 -11.74 -14.54
CA ALA A 177 9.76 -12.30 -15.58
C ALA A 177 10.52 -12.66 -16.88
N GLU A 178 11.63 -11.99 -17.16
CA GLU A 178 12.42 -12.18 -18.39
C GLU A 178 13.52 -13.24 -18.23
N ASN A 179 14.21 -13.26 -17.08
CA ASN A 179 15.43 -14.04 -16.90
C ASN A 179 15.57 -14.73 -15.51
N GLY A 180 14.57 -14.60 -14.63
CA GLY A 180 14.56 -15.17 -13.29
C GLY A 180 15.46 -14.46 -12.26
N ARG A 181 15.95 -13.26 -12.56
CA ARG A 181 16.79 -12.45 -11.65
C ARG A 181 16.06 -11.21 -11.17
N HIS A 182 16.30 -10.85 -9.93
CA HIS A 182 15.78 -9.61 -9.34
C HIS A 182 16.68 -8.38 -9.61
N ASP A 183 17.29 -8.32 -10.80
CA ASP A 183 17.99 -7.13 -11.28
C ASP A 183 16.94 -6.07 -11.69
N LEU A 184 17.24 -4.78 -11.49
CA LEU A 184 16.30 -3.69 -11.82
C LEU A 184 15.84 -3.76 -13.29
N ALA A 185 14.53 -3.67 -13.51
CA ALA A 185 14.00 -3.59 -14.87
C ALA A 185 14.35 -2.23 -15.52
N PRO A 186 14.46 -2.17 -16.87
CA PRO A 186 14.73 -0.91 -17.57
C PRO A 186 13.76 0.22 -17.18
N GLY A 187 14.30 1.37 -16.78
CA GLY A 187 13.50 2.53 -16.37
C GLY A 187 12.97 2.50 -14.94
N VAL A 188 13.26 1.43 -14.17
CA VAL A 188 12.96 1.38 -12.74
C VAL A 188 14.10 2.04 -11.97
N ASP A 189 13.77 3.17 -11.35
CA ASP A 189 14.62 3.89 -10.43
C ASP A 189 13.87 4.25 -9.13
N ARG A 190 14.59 4.86 -8.18
CA ARG A 190 14.02 5.34 -6.91
C ARG A 190 12.78 6.20 -7.11
N ALA A 191 12.85 7.17 -8.01
CA ALA A 191 11.75 8.11 -8.21
C ALA A 191 10.53 7.40 -8.82
N TYR A 192 10.74 6.41 -9.69
CA TYR A 192 9.69 5.57 -10.24
C TYR A 192 8.96 4.78 -9.15
N VAL A 193 9.69 4.03 -8.32
CA VAL A 193 9.09 3.23 -7.23
C VAL A 193 8.32 4.14 -6.26
N GLN A 194 8.90 5.28 -5.87
CA GLN A 194 8.23 6.20 -4.96
C GLN A 194 6.98 6.84 -5.58
N ARG A 195 7.00 7.19 -6.88
CA ARG A 195 5.82 7.69 -7.59
C ARG A 195 4.69 6.65 -7.61
N GLN A 196 4.99 5.38 -7.83
CA GLN A 196 4.01 4.29 -7.80
C GLN A 196 3.28 4.24 -6.44
N LEU A 197 4.05 4.26 -5.34
CA LEU A 197 3.48 4.19 -3.98
C LEU A 197 2.71 5.45 -3.60
N LEU A 198 3.31 6.63 -3.80
CA LEU A 198 2.73 7.90 -3.37
C LEU A 198 1.49 8.28 -4.18
N ARG A 199 1.44 7.94 -5.47
CA ARG A 199 0.25 8.15 -6.30
C ARG A 199 -0.93 7.31 -5.80
N THR A 200 -0.71 6.02 -5.55
CA THR A 200 -1.74 5.11 -5.04
C THR A 200 -2.32 5.58 -3.70
N ASP A 201 -1.46 5.95 -2.75
CA ASP A 201 -1.93 6.48 -1.45
C ASP A 201 -2.67 7.81 -1.58
N SER A 202 -2.24 8.69 -2.49
CA SER A 202 -2.93 9.96 -2.74
C SER A 202 -4.33 9.74 -3.31
N LEU A 203 -4.50 8.80 -4.25
CA LEU A 203 -5.81 8.43 -4.80
C LEU A 203 -6.72 7.84 -3.73
N PHE A 204 -6.20 6.89 -2.95
CA PHE A 204 -6.96 6.26 -1.87
C PHE A 204 -7.40 7.27 -0.82
N ARG A 205 -6.53 8.22 -0.46
CA ARG A 205 -6.85 9.27 0.50
C ARG A 205 -7.88 10.25 -0.04
N ALA A 206 -7.78 10.64 -1.31
CA ALA A 206 -8.76 11.50 -1.95
C ALA A 206 -10.15 10.84 -1.96
N LEU A 207 -10.21 9.54 -2.17
CA LEU A 207 -11.45 8.77 -2.13
C LEU A 207 -12.02 8.60 -0.72
N THR A 208 -11.18 8.24 0.26
CA THR A 208 -11.64 7.68 1.54
C THR A 208 -11.47 8.63 2.73
N GLY A 209 -10.70 9.71 2.58
CA GLY A 209 -10.28 10.57 3.68
C GLY A 209 -9.25 9.92 4.63
N LYS A 210 -8.87 8.66 4.42
CA LYS A 210 -7.93 7.89 5.25
C LYS A 210 -6.62 7.64 4.50
N ALA A 211 -5.53 7.45 5.24
CA ALA A 211 -4.29 6.95 4.66
C ALA A 211 -4.34 5.43 4.55
N MET A 212 -3.63 4.85 3.57
CA MET A 212 -3.33 3.42 3.61
C MET A 212 -2.47 3.11 4.84
N VAL A 213 -2.52 1.86 5.32
CA VAL A 213 -1.52 1.45 6.31
C VAL A 213 -0.13 1.51 5.67
N PRO A 214 0.95 1.76 6.43
CA PRO A 214 2.30 1.98 5.89
C PRO A 214 2.97 0.67 5.45
N TYR A 215 2.21 -0.19 4.77
CA TYR A 215 2.59 -1.46 4.22
C TYR A 215 2.46 -1.40 2.70
N TRP A 216 3.43 -1.98 2.02
CA TRP A 216 3.35 -2.20 0.58
C TRP A 216 3.75 -3.64 0.24
N ARG A 217 3.23 -4.14 -0.88
CA ARG A 217 3.62 -5.43 -1.45
C ARG A 217 4.04 -5.21 -2.89
N ALA A 218 5.23 -5.69 -3.26
CA ALA A 218 5.71 -5.59 -4.62
C ALA A 218 4.83 -6.40 -5.58
N ALA A 219 4.48 -5.80 -6.72
CA ALA A 219 3.78 -6.50 -7.80
C ALA A 219 4.57 -7.75 -8.21
N TYR A 220 3.88 -8.87 -8.43
CA TYR A 220 4.47 -10.18 -8.76
C TYR A 220 5.48 -10.73 -7.72
N GLY A 221 5.60 -10.11 -6.54
CA GLY A 221 6.69 -10.43 -5.60
C GLY A 221 8.07 -10.00 -6.08
N GLU A 222 8.16 -9.12 -7.06
CA GLU A 222 9.42 -8.70 -7.67
C GLU A 222 10.07 -7.55 -6.89
N TYR A 223 11.06 -7.86 -6.07
CA TYR A 223 11.83 -6.87 -5.33
C TYR A 223 13.30 -7.29 -5.13
N ASN A 224 14.13 -6.30 -4.85
CA ASN A 224 15.49 -6.47 -4.35
C ASN A 224 15.76 -5.45 -3.23
N GLN A 225 16.95 -5.45 -2.63
CA GLN A 225 17.23 -4.56 -1.51
C GLN A 225 17.11 -3.07 -1.86
N GLU A 226 17.49 -2.67 -3.08
CA GLU A 226 17.37 -1.27 -3.52
C GLU A 226 15.91 -0.82 -3.58
N ILE A 227 15.04 -1.65 -4.15
CA ILE A 227 13.59 -1.38 -4.22
C ILE A 227 12.99 -1.30 -2.81
N ILE A 228 13.36 -2.22 -1.91
CA ILE A 228 12.90 -2.23 -0.51
C ILE A 228 13.33 -0.94 0.18
N ASP A 229 14.59 -0.53 0.00
CA ASP A 229 15.09 0.73 0.55
C ASP A 229 14.30 1.92 0.01
N TRP A 230 14.08 2.03 -1.30
CA TRP A 230 13.35 3.15 -1.90
C TRP A 230 11.88 3.25 -1.42
N ALA A 231 11.24 2.11 -1.16
CA ALA A 231 9.90 2.07 -0.58
C ALA A 231 9.90 2.43 0.92
N ALA A 232 10.89 1.95 1.69
CA ALA A 232 11.08 2.30 3.09
C ALA A 232 11.33 3.80 3.27
N GLU A 233 12.11 4.38 2.35
CA GLU A 233 12.32 5.81 2.18
C GLU A 233 10.99 6.56 1.96
N ALA A 234 10.08 6.05 1.12
CA ALA A 234 8.72 6.58 0.97
C ALA A 234 7.78 6.31 2.16
N GLY A 235 8.27 5.65 3.22
CA GLY A 235 7.53 5.40 4.45
C GLY A 235 6.80 4.05 4.49
N TYR A 236 7.05 3.14 3.55
CA TYR A 236 6.36 1.85 3.47
C TYR A 236 7.26 0.68 3.88
N GLN A 237 6.74 -0.19 4.75
CA GLN A 237 7.32 -1.50 5.06
C GLN A 237 6.88 -2.51 4.01
N HIS A 238 7.81 -3.26 3.43
CA HIS A 238 7.46 -4.34 2.51
C HIS A 238 6.87 -5.53 3.27
N ILE A 239 5.70 -5.99 2.84
CA ILE A 239 5.01 -7.20 3.31
C ILE A 239 4.93 -8.20 2.16
N GLY A 240 5.74 -9.25 2.25
CA GLY A 240 5.63 -10.40 1.36
C GLY A 240 4.62 -11.41 1.89
N TRP A 241 4.94 -12.68 1.73
CA TRP A 241 4.18 -13.80 2.27
C TRP A 241 5.13 -14.86 2.78
N THR A 242 4.59 -15.77 3.60
CA THR A 242 5.39 -16.84 4.18
C THR A 242 5.78 -17.83 3.09
N ARG A 243 7.03 -18.30 3.11
CA ARG A 243 7.50 -19.28 2.12
C ARG A 243 6.56 -20.48 2.07
N GLY A 244 6.06 -20.78 0.87
CA GLY A 244 5.09 -21.85 0.64
C GLY A 244 3.63 -21.43 0.79
N PHE A 245 3.30 -20.20 1.21
CA PHE A 245 1.91 -19.74 1.37
C PHE A 245 1.47 -18.77 0.25
N ASP A 246 2.02 -18.96 -0.95
CA ASP A 246 1.41 -18.47 -2.19
C ASP A 246 0.39 -19.51 -2.65
N THR A 247 -0.87 -19.10 -2.83
CA THR A 247 -1.94 -20.02 -3.23
C THR A 247 -1.95 -20.35 -4.72
N PHE A 248 -1.24 -19.58 -5.56
CA PHE A 248 -1.27 -19.71 -7.01
C PHE A 248 -2.69 -19.65 -7.61
N ASP A 249 -3.63 -19.01 -6.90
CA ASP A 249 -5.04 -18.86 -7.29
C ASP A 249 -5.24 -17.97 -8.52
N TRP A 250 -4.23 -17.19 -8.87
CA TRP A 250 -4.15 -16.41 -10.10
C TRP A 250 -3.83 -17.26 -11.34
N VAL A 251 -3.29 -18.48 -11.19
CA VAL A 251 -3.01 -19.38 -12.33
C VAL A 251 -4.34 -19.94 -12.83
N ASN A 252 -4.74 -19.58 -14.05
CA ASN A 252 -6.05 -19.92 -14.63
C ASN A 252 -6.02 -21.13 -15.57
N ASP A 253 -4.86 -21.47 -16.14
CA ASP A 253 -4.68 -22.65 -17.01
C ASP A 253 -4.46 -23.91 -16.14
N PRO A 254 -5.40 -24.88 -16.13
CA PRO A 254 -5.25 -26.12 -15.38
C PRO A 254 -4.08 -27.00 -15.84
N ALA A 255 -3.56 -26.79 -17.06
CA ALA A 255 -2.39 -27.50 -17.57
C ALA A 255 -1.05 -26.89 -17.11
N ALA A 256 -1.06 -25.69 -16.51
CA ALA A 256 0.15 -25.03 -16.06
C ALA A 256 0.78 -25.76 -14.85
N PRO A 257 2.10 -25.91 -14.77
CA PRO A 257 2.76 -26.61 -13.64
C PRO A 257 2.49 -26.00 -12.26
N LEU A 258 2.22 -24.69 -12.21
CA LEU A 258 1.93 -23.95 -10.98
C LEU A 258 0.45 -24.01 -10.59
N TYR A 259 -0.42 -24.56 -11.44
CA TYR A 259 -1.84 -24.66 -11.13
C TYR A 259 -2.08 -25.56 -9.92
N LYS A 260 -2.96 -25.10 -9.03
CA LYS A 260 -3.42 -25.82 -7.83
C LYS A 260 -4.93 -25.68 -7.73
N THR A 261 -5.65 -26.80 -7.58
CA THR A 261 -7.09 -26.76 -7.30
C THR A 261 -7.35 -26.15 -5.91
N PRO A 262 -8.53 -25.57 -5.66
CA PRO A 262 -8.87 -25.04 -4.34
C PRO A 262 -8.66 -26.06 -3.21
N GLN A 263 -9.01 -27.33 -3.41
CA GLN A 263 -8.83 -28.38 -2.40
C GLN A 263 -7.34 -28.70 -2.16
N ALA A 264 -6.49 -28.65 -3.19
CA ALA A 264 -5.05 -28.81 -3.03
C ALA A 264 -4.45 -27.64 -2.23
N VAL A 265 -4.89 -26.41 -2.50
CA VAL A 265 -4.47 -25.23 -1.73
C VAL A 265 -4.92 -25.34 -0.27
N TYR A 266 -6.18 -25.72 -0.03
CA TYR A 266 -6.72 -25.95 1.32
C TYR A 266 -5.90 -27.00 2.09
N ALA A 267 -5.60 -28.15 1.46
CA ALA A 267 -4.80 -29.20 2.07
C ALA A 267 -3.39 -28.71 2.44
N HIS A 268 -2.77 -27.94 1.55
CA HIS A 268 -1.44 -27.36 1.73
C HIS A 268 -1.37 -26.33 2.85
N ILE A 269 -2.31 -25.38 2.88
CA ILE A 269 -2.38 -24.36 3.95
C ILE A 269 -2.54 -25.04 5.30
N LEU A 270 -3.38 -26.07 5.41
CA LEU A 270 -3.60 -26.79 6.66
C LEU A 270 -2.47 -27.79 6.99
N GLY A 271 -1.46 -27.95 6.13
CA GLY A 271 -0.32 -28.85 6.34
C GLY A 271 -0.68 -30.34 6.24
N LYS A 272 -1.75 -30.68 5.50
CA LYS A 272 -2.20 -32.08 5.32
C LYS A 272 -1.25 -32.88 4.41
N ASP A 273 -0.52 -32.22 3.53
CA ASP A 273 0.43 -32.79 2.56
C ASP A 273 1.90 -32.41 2.85
N ASN A 274 2.16 -31.48 3.77
CA ASN A 274 3.49 -31.03 4.14
C ASN A 274 3.64 -30.85 5.67
N PRO A 275 4.35 -31.77 6.37
CA PRO A 275 4.63 -31.67 7.80
C PRO A 275 5.46 -30.45 8.21
N GLN A 276 6.14 -29.79 7.26
CA GLN A 276 6.90 -28.56 7.50
C GLN A 276 6.06 -27.28 7.36
N SER A 277 4.77 -27.40 7.02
CA SER A 277 3.85 -26.26 6.96
C SER A 277 3.54 -25.76 8.38
N ASP A 278 4.23 -24.69 8.77
CA ASP A 278 3.98 -23.99 10.04
C ASP A 278 3.09 -22.77 9.80
N LEU A 279 1.85 -22.84 10.30
CA LEU A 279 0.87 -21.75 10.21
C LEU A 279 1.12 -20.64 11.23
N ASN A 280 1.94 -20.85 12.26
CA ASN A 280 2.18 -19.81 13.25
C ASN A 280 2.84 -18.57 12.60
N GLY A 281 2.23 -17.42 12.84
CA GLY A 281 2.64 -16.15 12.26
C GLY A 281 2.49 -16.07 10.73
N ALA A 282 1.85 -17.03 10.07
CA ALA A 282 1.87 -17.11 8.61
C ALA A 282 1.13 -15.94 7.94
N ILE A 283 1.66 -15.50 6.80
CA ILE A 283 1.01 -14.57 5.87
C ILE A 283 0.70 -15.36 4.60
N VAL A 284 -0.59 -15.51 4.31
CA VAL A 284 -1.10 -16.22 3.13
C VAL A 284 -1.42 -15.22 2.03
N LEU A 285 -0.82 -15.40 0.85
CA LEU A 285 -1.08 -14.60 -0.35
C LEU A 285 -2.23 -15.23 -1.13
N MET A 286 -3.27 -14.45 -1.40
CA MET A 286 -4.42 -14.76 -2.26
C MET A 286 -4.77 -13.53 -3.10
N HIS A 287 -5.73 -13.64 -4.02
CA HIS A 287 -6.15 -12.54 -4.89
C HIS A 287 -7.64 -12.23 -4.75
N LEU A 288 -8.01 -10.94 -4.85
CA LEU A 288 -9.41 -10.50 -4.87
C LEU A 288 -10.14 -10.91 -6.15
N ALA A 289 -9.38 -11.22 -7.20
CA ALA A 289 -9.92 -11.68 -8.46
C ALA A 289 -9.05 -12.77 -9.08
N SER A 290 -9.71 -13.70 -9.76
CA SER A 290 -9.07 -14.74 -10.55
C SER A 290 -9.87 -14.97 -11.83
N GLU A 291 -9.18 -15.31 -12.92
CA GLU A 291 -9.84 -15.67 -14.18
C GLU A 291 -10.33 -17.14 -14.22
N ARG A 292 -10.13 -17.88 -13.12
CA ARG A 292 -10.67 -19.23 -12.95
C ARG A 292 -12.20 -19.24 -13.06
N LYS A 293 -12.75 -20.33 -13.57
CA LYS A 293 -14.20 -20.48 -13.90
C LYS A 293 -14.77 -21.75 -13.29
N ASN A 294 -16.09 -21.93 -13.43
CA ASN A 294 -16.79 -23.18 -13.09
C ASN A 294 -16.65 -23.62 -11.63
N GLY A 295 -16.59 -22.67 -10.69
CA GLY A 295 -16.46 -22.96 -9.25
C GLY A 295 -15.02 -23.26 -8.80
N ASP A 296 -14.03 -23.10 -9.68
CA ASP A 296 -12.61 -23.32 -9.36
C ASP A 296 -11.93 -22.12 -8.68
N GLN A 297 -12.69 -21.07 -8.38
CA GLN A 297 -12.16 -19.91 -7.68
C GLN A 297 -11.81 -20.27 -6.23
N LEU A 298 -10.70 -19.74 -5.72
CA LEU A 298 -10.20 -20.07 -4.38
C LEU A 298 -11.18 -19.67 -3.27
N TYR A 299 -12.00 -18.62 -3.47
CA TYR A 299 -12.97 -18.20 -2.46
C TYR A 299 -13.97 -19.30 -2.07
N THR A 300 -14.16 -20.32 -2.92
CA THR A 300 -15.06 -21.46 -2.63
C THR A 300 -14.64 -22.27 -1.40
N ILE A 301 -13.34 -22.30 -1.06
CA ILE A 301 -12.83 -23.00 0.14
C ILE A 301 -12.69 -22.09 1.36
N LEU A 302 -12.81 -20.78 1.22
CA LEU A 302 -12.56 -19.83 2.33
C LEU A 302 -13.43 -20.09 3.55
N PRO A 303 -14.74 -20.43 3.43
CA PRO A 303 -15.57 -20.68 4.61
C PRO A 303 -15.03 -21.84 5.47
N GLU A 304 -14.73 -22.98 4.84
CA GLU A 304 -14.22 -24.17 5.52
C GLU A 304 -12.78 -23.96 6.02
N LEU A 305 -11.94 -23.27 5.23
CA LEU A 305 -10.58 -22.95 5.64
C LEU A 305 -10.56 -22.11 6.92
N ILE A 306 -11.41 -21.07 7.00
CA ILE A 306 -11.48 -20.19 8.16
C ILE A 306 -11.98 -20.97 9.39
N ASP A 307 -13.04 -21.79 9.24
CA ASP A 307 -13.56 -22.61 10.33
C ASP A 307 -12.49 -23.55 10.87
N ASP A 308 -11.72 -24.20 10.00
CA ASP A 308 -10.67 -25.13 10.42
C ASP A 308 -9.48 -24.44 11.06
N LEU A 309 -9.10 -23.25 10.59
CA LEU A 309 -8.09 -22.43 11.28
C LEU A 309 -8.56 -22.11 12.71
N HIS A 310 -9.80 -21.66 12.88
CA HIS A 310 -10.37 -21.32 14.19
C HIS A 310 -10.54 -22.55 15.09
N ASN A 311 -11.02 -23.67 14.57
CA ASN A 311 -11.15 -24.95 15.28
C ASN A 311 -9.79 -25.48 15.76
N ARG A 312 -8.73 -25.20 14.99
CA ARG A 312 -7.34 -25.48 15.38
C ARG A 312 -6.77 -24.40 16.32
N GLY A 313 -7.55 -23.44 16.78
CA GLY A 313 -7.11 -22.40 17.71
C GLY A 313 -6.18 -21.35 17.09
N PHE A 314 -6.24 -21.14 15.77
CA PHE A 314 -5.61 -19.98 15.14
C PHE A 314 -6.55 -18.78 15.14
N GLU A 315 -6.01 -17.60 15.43
CA GLU A 315 -6.69 -16.32 15.24
C GLU A 315 -6.36 -15.80 13.82
N THR A 316 -7.39 -15.54 13.01
CA THR A 316 -7.23 -14.87 11.71
C THR A 316 -7.18 -13.36 11.91
N VAL A 317 -6.09 -12.71 11.52
CA VAL A 317 -5.81 -11.31 11.85
C VAL A 317 -5.36 -10.49 10.65
N THR A 318 -5.43 -9.16 10.75
CA THR A 318 -4.75 -8.27 9.81
C THR A 318 -3.23 -8.32 10.01
N VAL A 319 -2.45 -7.86 9.02
CA VAL A 319 -0.99 -7.76 9.11
C VAL A 319 -0.57 -6.85 10.26
N THR A 320 -1.23 -5.71 10.50
CA THR A 320 -0.90 -4.88 11.68
C THR A 320 -1.02 -5.67 12.99
N ARG A 321 -2.08 -6.45 13.16
CA ARG A 321 -2.31 -7.24 14.39
C ARG A 321 -1.39 -8.46 14.47
N LEU A 322 -1.01 -9.03 13.32
CA LEU A 322 0.01 -10.09 13.22
C LEU A 322 1.38 -9.62 13.74
N LEU A 323 1.77 -8.39 13.38
CA LEU A 323 3.07 -7.81 13.71
C LEU A 323 3.10 -7.04 15.03
N ALA A 324 1.94 -6.90 15.70
CA ALA A 324 1.86 -6.25 16.99
C ALA A 324 2.70 -7.01 18.04
N PRO A 325 3.38 -6.31 18.95
CA PRO A 325 4.14 -6.95 20.02
C PRO A 325 3.25 -7.81 20.94
N PRO A 326 3.87 -8.63 21.82
CA PRO A 326 3.18 -9.23 22.96
C PRO A 326 2.36 -8.19 23.72
N GLU A 327 1.11 -8.54 24.07
CA GLU A 327 0.30 -7.74 24.99
C GLU A 327 0.77 -7.97 26.43
#